data_AF-A0A543E6X2-F1
#
_entry.id   AF-A0A543E6X2-F1
#
_cell.length_a   1.000
_cell.length_b   1.000
_cell.length_c   1.000
_cell.angle_alpha   90.00
_cell.angle_beta   90.00
_cell.angle_gamma   90.00
#
_symmetry.space_group_name_H-M   'P 1'
#
loop_
_entity.id
_entity.type
_entity.pdbx_description
1 polymer ?
#
loop_
_entity_poly.entity_id
_entity_poly.type
_entity_poly.pdbx_seq_one_letter_code
_entity_poly.pdbx_strand_id
1 'polypeptide(L)'
;MPYLAVILFLPWFLLLGSLYWLFPRQPRNARRKGFDLAVLAVAFVLSFIGMQWGYALGAADVGTGAIWKQVLATLVAYGAFLFVLTLAVPLRGWWLSRG
;
A
#
# COMPACT_ATOMS: atom_id res chain seq x y z
N MET A 1 -19.84 1.02 3.28
CA MET A 1 -18.92 0.00 3.81
C MET A 1 -17.63 0.00 2.98
N PRO A 2 -16.73 0.97 3.20
CA PRO A 2 -15.49 1.10 2.40
C PRO A 2 -14.57 -0.12 2.53
N TYR A 3 -14.55 -0.76 3.71
CA TYR A 3 -13.67 -1.87 4.09
C TYR A 3 -13.64 -3.06 3.12
N LEU A 4 -14.70 -3.27 2.34
CA LEU A 4 -14.73 -4.29 1.28
C LEU A 4 -13.56 -4.14 0.30
N ALA A 5 -13.08 -2.92 0.04
CA ALA A 5 -11.97 -2.68 -0.88
C ALA A 5 -10.69 -3.31 -0.34
N VAL A 6 -10.34 -3.01 0.92
CA VAL A 6 -9.15 -3.58 1.56
C VAL A 6 -9.29 -5.09 1.76
N ILE A 7 -10.46 -5.61 2.14
CA ILE A 7 -10.66 -7.06 2.32
C ILE A 7 -10.44 -7.82 1.00
N LEU A 8 -11.04 -7.34 -0.09
CA LEU A 8 -10.92 -7.98 -1.41
C LEU A 8 -9.51 -7.86 -1.99
N PHE A 9 -8.80 -6.77 -1.69
CA PHE A 9 -7.42 -6.57 -2.16
C PHE A 9 -6.35 -7.07 -1.19
N LEU A 10 -6.72 -7.52 0.01
CA LEU A 10 -5.77 -8.00 1.01
C LEU A 10 -4.86 -9.11 0.49
N PRO A 11 -5.36 -10.14 -0.24
CA PRO A 11 -4.49 -11.18 -0.80
C PRO A 11 -3.42 -10.61 -1.74
N TRP A 12 -3.79 -9.59 -2.52
CA TRP A 12 -2.88 -8.91 -3.44
C TRP A 12 -1.83 -8.06 -2.71
N PHE A 13 -2.23 -7.30 -1.69
CA PHE A 13 -1.30 -6.54 -0.85
C PHE A 13 -0.32 -7.45 -0.11
N LEU A 14 -0.80 -8.60 0.39
CA LEU A 14 0.05 -9.60 1.03
C LEU A 14 1.06 -10.18 0.04
N LEU A 15 0.65 -10.48 -1.19
CA LEU A 15 1.55 -10.96 -2.23
C LEU A 15 2.65 -9.92 -2.53
N LEU A 16 2.27 -8.68 -2.84
CA LEU A 16 3.22 -7.62 -3.17
C LEU A 16 4.12 -7.27 -1.98
N GLY A 17 3.56 -7.15 -0.79
CA GLY A 17 4.31 -6.90 0.44
C GLY A 17 5.30 -8.03 0.75
N SER A 18 4.89 -9.29 0.51
CA SER A 18 5.77 -10.45 0.64
C SER A 18 6.90 -10.40 -0.38
N LEU A 19 6.62 -10.06 -1.64
CA LEU A 19 7.65 -9.91 -2.66
C LEU A 19 8.64 -8.79 -2.30
N TYR A 20 8.16 -7.63 -1.86
CA TYR A 20 8.98 -6.53 -1.39
C TYR A 20 9.88 -6.92 -0.22
N TRP A 21 9.34 -7.71 0.73
CA TRP A 21 10.07 -8.19 1.91
C TRP A 21 11.08 -9.29 1.59
N LEU A 22 10.73 -10.20 0.68
CA LEU A 22 11.55 -11.34 0.32
C LEU A 22 12.71 -10.93 -0.60
N PHE A 23 12.54 -9.89 -1.43
CA PHE A 23 13.54 -9.49 -2.41
C PHE A 23 14.24 -8.16 -2.08
N PRO A 24 15.57 -8.11 -2.23
CA PRO A 24 16.49 -9.21 -2.59
C PRO A 24 16.66 -10.22 -1.44
N ARG A 25 16.87 -11.51 -1.75
CA ARG A 25 16.87 -12.58 -0.72
C ARG A 25 18.01 -12.46 0.30
N GLN A 26 19.14 -11.89 -0.09
CA GLN A 26 20.29 -11.63 0.76
C GLN A 26 20.99 -10.31 0.37
N PRO A 27 21.69 -9.64 1.30
CA PRO A 27 21.79 -9.92 2.74
C PRO A 27 20.56 -9.43 3.55
N ARG A 28 20.24 -10.09 4.67
CA ARG A 28 19.07 -9.78 5.54
C ARG A 28 19.50 -9.21 6.89
N ASN A 29 20.12 -8.03 6.88
CA ASN A 29 20.58 -7.35 8.09
C ASN A 29 19.40 -6.89 8.97
N ALA A 30 19.62 -6.77 10.29
CA ALA A 30 18.58 -6.33 11.23
C ALA A 30 18.02 -4.93 10.88
N ARG A 31 18.90 -4.01 10.46
CA ARG A 31 18.53 -2.66 9.99
C ARG A 31 17.59 -2.69 8.77
N ARG A 32 17.80 -3.62 7.84
CA ARG A 32 16.91 -3.84 6.70
C ARG A 32 15.55 -4.34 7.15
N LYS A 33 15.50 -5.35 8.04
CA LYS A 33 14.22 -5.90 8.54
C LYS A 33 13.37 -4.83 9.21
N GLY A 34 13.98 -3.98 10.04
CA GLY A 34 13.28 -2.86 10.68
C GLY A 34 12.74 -1.85 9.67
N PHE A 35 13.55 -1.48 8.67
CA PHE A 35 13.13 -0.59 7.58
C PHE A 35 11.96 -1.18 6.78
N ASP A 36 12.10 -2.42 6.30
CA ASP A 36 11.07 -3.09 5.51
C ASP A 36 9.75 -3.19 6.31
N LEU A 37 9.81 -3.35 7.63
CA LEU A 37 8.62 -3.49 8.50
C LEU A 37 7.90 -2.17 8.65
N ALA A 38 8.66 -1.10 8.87
CA ALA A 38 8.12 0.26 8.90
C ALA A 38 7.47 0.62 7.56
N VAL A 39 8.11 0.28 6.43
CA VAL A 39 7.55 0.52 5.09
C VAL A 39 6.23 -0.20 4.89
N LEU A 40 6.15 -1.50 5.21
CA LEU A 40 4.91 -2.27 5.05
C LEU A 40 3.79 -1.74 5.95
N ALA A 41 4.11 -1.34 7.18
CA ALA A 41 3.14 -0.71 8.08
C ALA A 41 2.63 0.63 7.52
N VAL A 42 3.53 1.49 7.04
CA VAL A 42 3.17 2.77 6.42
C VAL A 42 2.34 2.56 5.16
N ALA A 43 2.73 1.62 4.30
CA ALA A 43 1.99 1.27 3.09
C ALA A 43 0.56 0.85 3.43
N PHE A 44 0.39 -0.03 4.43
CA PHE A 44 -0.93 -0.49 4.85
C PHE A 44 -1.80 0.63 5.42
N VAL A 45 -1.23 1.48 6.30
CA VAL A 45 -1.96 2.62 6.89
C VAL A 45 -2.37 3.63 5.81
N LEU A 46 -1.46 3.98 4.89
CA LEU A 46 -1.78 4.91 3.80
C LEU A 46 -2.79 4.33 2.82
N SER A 47 -2.75 3.03 2.54
CA SER A 47 -3.81 2.35 1.77
C SER A 47 -5.17 2.42 2.46
N PHE A 48 -5.22 2.27 3.78
CA PHE A 48 -6.47 2.38 4.54
C PHE A 48 -7.02 3.81 4.51
N ILE A 49 -6.17 4.82 4.71
CA ILE A 49 -6.56 6.23 4.61
C ILE A 49 -7.02 6.54 3.17
N GLY A 50 -6.26 6.09 2.17
CA GLY A 50 -6.60 6.23 0.76
C GLY A 50 -7.94 5.60 0.38
N MET A 51 -8.26 4.43 0.93
CA MET A 51 -9.56 3.78 0.78
C MET A 51 -10.69 4.68 1.29
N GLN A 52 -10.56 5.20 2.52
CA GLN A 52 -11.58 6.06 3.12
C GLN A 52 -11.79 7.32 2.28
N TRP A 53 -10.69 7.92 1.81
CA TRP A 53 -10.72 9.12 0.99
C TRP A 53 -11.34 8.86 -0.40
N GLY A 54 -10.91 7.81 -1.10
CA GLY A 54 -11.46 7.40 -2.39
C GLY A 54 -12.94 7.05 -2.32
N TYR A 55 -13.38 6.42 -1.22
CA TYR A 55 -14.80 6.15 -0.98
C TYR A 55 -15.60 7.44 -0.80
N ALA A 56 -15.08 8.40 -0.01
CA ALA A 56 -15.73 9.69 0.22
C ALA A 56 -15.83 10.51 -1.08
N LEU A 57 -14.77 10.53 -1.89
CA LEU A 57 -14.74 11.14 -3.22
C LEU A 57 -15.85 10.57 -4.13
N GLY A 58 -15.91 9.24 -4.25
CA GLY A 58 -16.92 8.59 -5.09
C GLY A 58 -18.35 8.66 -4.54
N ALA A 59 -18.52 8.96 -3.24
CA ALA A 59 -19.84 9.20 -2.66
C ALA A 59 -20.34 10.63 -2.87
N ALA A 60 -19.44 11.58 -3.11
CA ALA A 60 -19.76 12.99 -3.38
C ALA A 60 -20.20 13.23 -4.83
N ASP A 61 -19.93 12.29 -5.74
CA ASP A 61 -20.25 12.40 -7.16
C ASP A 61 -21.71 11.99 -7.44
N VAL A 62 -22.56 12.98 -7.74
CA VAL A 62 -24.00 12.83 -7.96
C VAL A 62 -24.24 12.50 -9.44
N GLY A 63 -24.15 11.22 -9.80
CA GLY A 63 -24.43 10.76 -11.17
C GLY A 63 -23.78 9.44 -11.54
N THR A 64 -22.76 9.01 -10.80
CA THR A 64 -22.11 7.72 -10.99
C THR A 64 -22.79 6.64 -10.15
N GLY A 65 -23.07 5.48 -10.76
CA GLY A 65 -23.77 4.38 -10.08
C GLY A 65 -23.09 3.92 -8.79
N ALA A 66 -23.86 3.32 -7.89
CA ALA A 66 -23.45 3.00 -6.50
C ALA A 66 -22.16 2.16 -6.34
N ILE A 67 -21.69 1.50 -7.41
CA ILE A 67 -20.43 0.74 -7.43
C ILE A 67 -19.18 1.62 -7.48
N TRP A 68 -19.26 2.84 -8.04
CA TRP A 68 -18.09 3.68 -8.31
C TRP A 68 -17.33 4.15 -7.06
N LYS A 69 -18.04 4.42 -5.96
CA LYS A 69 -17.41 4.67 -4.65
C LYS A 69 -16.52 3.52 -4.20
N GLN A 70 -16.87 2.28 -4.52
CA GLN A 70 -16.09 1.10 -4.17
C GLN A 70 -14.88 0.92 -5.10
N VAL A 71 -15.06 1.21 -6.39
CA VAL A 71 -13.98 1.21 -7.38
C VAL A 71 -12.92 2.26 -7.00
N LEU A 72 -13.34 3.49 -6.71
CA LEU A 72 -12.43 4.56 -6.29
C LEU A 72 -11.73 4.26 -4.97
N ALA A 73 -12.45 3.72 -3.97
CA ALA A 73 -11.83 3.26 -2.73
C ALA A 73 -10.70 2.25 -2.98
N THR A 74 -10.93 1.27 -3.86
CA THR A 74 -9.94 0.26 -4.23
C THR A 74 -8.75 0.87 -4.99
N LEU A 75 -9.01 1.73 -5.97
CA LEU A 75 -7.96 2.36 -6.79
C LEU A 75 -7.03 3.24 -5.95
N VAL A 76 -7.60 4.07 -5.07
CA VAL A 76 -6.80 4.96 -4.22
C VAL A 76 -6.01 4.16 -3.17
N ALA A 77 -6.62 3.13 -2.57
CA ALA A 77 -5.93 2.24 -1.63
C ALA A 77 -4.74 1.54 -2.29
N TYR A 78 -4.94 1.02 -3.51
CA TYR A 78 -3.91 0.33 -4.27
C TYR A 78 -2.80 1.28 -4.73
N GLY A 79 -3.17 2.44 -5.27
CA GLY A 79 -2.21 3.48 -5.66
C GLY A 79 -1.34 3.92 -4.50
N ALA A 80 -1.93 4.15 -3.32
CA ALA A 80 -1.18 4.49 -2.11
C ALA A 80 -0.19 3.38 -1.70
N PHE A 81 -0.62 2.11 -1.76
CA PHE A 81 0.26 0.98 -1.44
C PHE A 81 1.48 0.94 -2.37
N LEU A 82 1.24 0.98 -3.68
CA LEU A 82 2.28 0.93 -4.70
C LEU A 82 3.20 2.13 -4.63
N PHE A 83 2.66 3.32 -4.39
CA PHE A 83 3.44 4.54 -4.24
C PHE A 83 4.48 4.38 -3.13
N VAL A 84 4.05 3.91 -1.94
CA VAL A 84 4.96 3.67 -0.82
C VAL A 84 6.03 2.64 -1.18
N LEU A 85 5.66 1.48 -1.73
CA LEU A 85 6.63 0.46 -2.11
C LEU A 85 7.63 0.96 -3.17
N THR A 86 7.13 1.73 -4.14
CA THR A 86 7.95 2.28 -5.23
C THR A 86 9.00 3.25 -4.71
N LEU A 87 8.64 4.14 -3.78
CA LEU A 87 9.60 5.03 -3.12
C LEU A 87 10.53 4.29 -2.16
N ALA A 88 10.04 3.25 -1.51
CA ALA A 88 10.81 2.49 -0.54
C ALA A 88 11.94 1.68 -1.18
N VAL A 89 11.81 1.22 -2.43
CA VAL A 89 12.86 0.47 -3.12
C VAL A 89 14.18 1.26 -3.25
N PRO A 90 14.23 2.46 -3.86
CA PRO A 90 15.45 3.25 -3.92
C PRO A 90 15.88 3.77 -2.55
N LEU A 91 14.93 4.16 -1.69
CA LEU A 91 15.23 4.65 -0.33
C LEU A 91 15.94 3.58 0.52
N ARG A 92 15.54 2.32 0.38
CA ARG A 92 16.19 1.18 1.04
C ARG A 92 17.64 1.03 0.60
N GLY A 93 17.90 1.11 -0.71
CA GLY A 93 19.26 1.02 -1.25
C GLY A 93 20.16 2.14 -0.72
N TRP A 94 19.66 3.37 -0.75
CA TRP A 94 20.37 4.53 -0.22
C TRP A 94 20.58 4.48 1.30
N TRP A 95 19.61 3.98 2.07
CA TRP A 95 19.73 3.89 3.52
C TRP A 95 20.76 2.83 3.94
N LEU A 96 20.79 1.70 3.24
CA LEU A 96 21.73 0.61 3.51
C LEU A 96 23.16 0.93 3.05
N SER A 97 23.37 1.81 2.06
CA SER A 97 24.72 2.23 1.67
C SER A 97 25.36 3.23 2.62
N ARG A 98 24.58 3.85 3.52
CA ARG A 98 25.04 4.81 4.53
C ARG A 98 25.36 4.17 5.89
N GLY A 99 25.18 2.86 6.03
CA GLY A 99 25.28 2.13 7.29
C GLY A 99 26.27 1.00 7.21
#